data_AF-A0A8T9C281-F1
#
_entry.id   AF-A0A8T9C281-F1
#
_cell.length_a   1.000
_cell.length_b   1.000
_cell.length_c   1.000
_cell.angle_alpha   90.00
_cell.angle_beta   90.00
_cell.angle_gamma   90.00
#
_symmetry.space_group_name_H-M   'P 1'
#
loop_
_entity.id
_entity.type
_entity.pdbx_description
1 polymer ?
#
loop_
_entity_poly.entity_id
_entity_poly.type
_entity_poly.pdbx_seq_one_letter_code
_entity_poly.pdbx_strand_id
1 'polypeptide(L)'
;MTFLRGHRLALAQLALIVAPSFILFGYNQAGVGGLLSLPDWTKTFPAIDTTNTKGAVKEQNATIQGVVVATFVLGALVGALACMKIGNNLGRRRTIFLGGTCTLIGKVLCSSSFGLAQFIVGRTIIGAGIGILSATVPVWQAECSSTANRGKHVVLDGLFIC
;
A
#
# COMPACT_ATOMS: atom_id res chain seq x y z
N MET A 1 -18.99 16.34 -26.67
CA MET A 1 -18.40 15.78 -25.42
C MET A 1 -16.95 15.34 -25.67
N THR A 2 -16.03 16.28 -25.85
CA THR A 2 -14.66 16.02 -26.38
C THR A 2 -13.59 16.77 -25.59
N PHE A 3 -13.63 16.71 -24.24
CA PHE A 3 -12.75 17.55 -23.41
C PHE A 3 -11.47 16.85 -22.92
N LEU A 4 -11.33 15.53 -23.06
CA LEU A 4 -10.17 14.77 -22.58
C LEU A 4 -9.53 13.94 -23.70
N ARG A 5 -8.70 14.57 -24.53
CA ARG A 5 -7.82 13.89 -25.49
C ARG A 5 -6.38 14.39 -25.33
N GLY A 6 -5.42 13.49 -25.57
CA GLY A 6 -3.99 13.82 -25.53
C GLY A 6 -3.46 14.18 -24.14
N HIS A 7 -2.71 15.28 -24.04
CA HIS A 7 -1.97 15.68 -22.85
C HIS A 7 -2.85 15.91 -21.61
N ARG A 8 -4.05 16.46 -21.79
CA ARG A 8 -5.01 16.69 -20.68
C ARG A 8 -5.55 15.39 -20.08
N LEU A 9 -5.70 14.34 -20.89
CA LEU A 9 -6.09 13.01 -20.41
C LEU A 9 -4.94 12.36 -19.63
N ALA A 10 -3.70 12.47 -20.12
CA ALA A 10 -2.53 11.94 -19.43
C ALA A 10 -2.33 12.61 -18.06
N LEU A 11 -2.47 13.94 -17.98
CA LEU A 11 -2.46 14.68 -16.72
C LEU A 11 -3.58 14.24 -15.77
N ALA A 12 -4.80 14.05 -16.28
CA ALA A 12 -5.92 13.58 -15.46
C ALA A 12 -5.69 12.15 -14.93
N GLN A 13 -5.16 11.24 -15.75
CA GLN A 13 -4.81 9.87 -15.32
C GLN A 13 -3.73 9.88 -14.24
N LEU A 14 -2.73 10.75 -14.41
CA LEU A 14 -1.64 10.88 -13.46
C LEU A 14 -2.13 11.45 -12.12
N ALA A 15 -2.93 12.53 -12.16
CA ALA A 15 -3.44 13.17 -10.96
C ALA A 15 -4.49 12.33 -10.21
N LEU A 16 -5.37 11.60 -10.94
CA LEU A 16 -6.51 10.92 -10.33
C LEU A 16 -6.26 9.44 -10.01
N ILE A 17 -5.25 8.80 -10.60
CA ILE A 17 -5.00 7.37 -10.44
C ILE A 17 -3.59 7.12 -9.90
N VAL A 18 -2.58 7.65 -10.58
CA VAL A 18 -1.17 7.36 -10.28
C VAL A 18 -0.77 7.99 -8.94
N ALA A 19 -0.92 9.30 -8.82
CA ALA A 19 -0.58 10.04 -7.60
C ALA A 19 -1.25 9.47 -6.33
N PRO A 20 -2.59 9.29 -6.27
CA PRO A 20 -3.21 8.73 -5.07
C PRO A 20 -2.81 7.29 -4.78
N SER A 21 -2.50 6.47 -5.80
CA SER A 21 -2.05 5.09 -5.57
C SER A 21 -0.69 5.03 -4.88
N PHE A 22 0.26 5.86 -5.30
CA PHE A 22 1.62 5.88 -4.76
C PHE A 22 1.72 6.65 -3.43
N ILE A 23 0.91 7.69 -3.23
CA ILE A 23 0.76 8.33 -1.91
C ILE A 23 0.17 7.32 -0.91
N LEU A 24 -0.85 6.56 -1.34
CA LEU A 24 -1.45 5.51 -0.50
C LEU A 24 -0.45 4.39 -0.21
N PHE A 25 0.42 4.02 -1.16
CA PHE A 25 1.53 3.09 -0.94
C PHE A 25 2.47 3.59 0.16
N GLY A 26 2.99 4.82 0.03
CA GLY A 26 3.91 5.43 1.00
C GLY A 26 3.30 5.53 2.40
N TYR A 27 2.08 6.07 2.47
CA TYR A 27 1.34 6.21 3.73
C TYR A 27 1.08 4.87 4.43
N ASN A 28 0.69 3.82 3.71
CA ASN A 28 0.46 2.52 4.32
C ASN A 28 1.76 1.82 4.74
N GLN A 29 2.87 2.04 4.02
CA GLN A 29 4.15 1.48 4.38
C GLN A 29 4.72 2.14 5.64
N ALA A 30 4.75 3.47 5.68
CA ALA A 30 5.34 4.25 6.77
C ALA A 30 4.41 4.50 7.97
N GLY A 31 3.09 4.42 7.78
CA GLY A 31 2.11 4.90 8.77
C GLY A 31 2.19 4.25 10.15
N VAL A 32 2.59 2.98 10.25
CA VAL A 32 2.76 2.31 11.56
C VAL A 32 3.92 2.92 12.35
N GLY A 33 4.95 3.43 11.68
CA GLY A 33 6.12 4.04 12.32
C GLY A 33 5.75 5.16 13.30
N GLY A 34 4.83 6.03 12.90
CA GLY A 34 4.35 7.15 13.73
C GLY A 34 3.38 6.76 14.84
N LEU A 35 2.75 5.58 14.76
CA LEU A 35 1.78 5.12 15.76
C LEU A 35 2.44 4.41 16.94
N LEU A 36 3.62 3.82 16.74
CA LEU A 36 4.29 2.97 17.74
C LEU A 36 4.60 3.68 19.05
N SER A 37 4.76 5.00 19.04
CA SER A 37 5.05 5.82 20.22
C SER A 37 3.81 6.44 20.86
N LEU A 38 2.62 6.24 20.30
CA LEU A 38 1.40 6.87 20.76
C LEU A 38 0.85 6.15 22.02
N PRO A 39 0.48 6.86 23.09
CA PRO A 39 -0.03 6.24 24.32
C PRO A 39 -1.29 5.39 24.11
N ASP A 40 -2.15 5.76 23.15
CA ASP A 40 -3.36 4.99 22.84
C ASP A 40 -3.03 3.72 22.04
N TRP A 41 -1.95 3.76 21.25
CA TRP A 41 -1.46 2.60 20.51
C TRP A 41 -0.90 1.55 21.47
N THR A 42 -0.07 1.96 22.43
CA THR A 42 0.52 1.03 23.40
C THR A 42 -0.51 0.42 24.35
N LYS A 43 -1.57 1.17 24.70
CA LYS A 43 -2.72 0.63 25.45
C LYS A 43 -3.49 -0.42 24.66
N THR A 44 -3.69 -0.20 23.35
CA THR A 44 -4.46 -1.11 22.48
C THR A 44 -3.64 -2.35 22.11
N PHE A 45 -2.33 -2.20 21.92
CA PHE A 45 -1.41 -3.27 21.53
C PHE A 45 -0.20 -3.38 22.48
N PRO A 46 -0.40 -3.84 23.74
CA PRO A 46 0.68 -3.92 24.73
C PRO A 46 1.80 -4.90 24.34
N ALA A 47 1.50 -5.90 23.50
CA ALA A 47 2.45 -6.91 23.03
C ALA A 47 3.50 -6.38 22.02
N ILE A 48 3.34 -5.13 21.54
CA ILE A 48 4.32 -4.46 20.66
C ILE A 48 4.76 -3.10 21.22
N ASP A 49 4.47 -2.83 22.49
CA ASP A 49 4.97 -1.62 23.15
C ASP A 49 6.47 -1.76 23.39
N THR A 50 7.26 -0.91 22.76
CA THR A 50 8.72 -0.81 22.96
C THR A 50 9.12 0.46 23.70
N THR A 51 8.16 1.32 24.03
CA THR A 51 8.38 2.64 24.64
C THR A 51 8.30 2.60 26.17
N ASN A 52 7.34 1.88 26.75
CA ASN A 52 7.17 1.81 28.21
C ASN A 52 7.84 0.57 28.84
N THR A 53 8.31 -0.38 28.03
CA THR A 53 8.95 -1.62 28.50
C THR A 53 10.47 -1.53 28.52
N LYS A 54 11.13 -2.21 29.48
CA LYS A 54 12.60 -2.24 29.65
C LYS A 54 13.13 -3.69 29.71
N GLY A 55 14.41 -3.88 29.41
CA GLY A 55 15.09 -5.18 29.51
C GLY A 55 14.60 -6.20 28.48
N ALA A 56 14.59 -7.48 28.85
CA ALA A 56 14.24 -8.61 27.97
C ALA A 56 12.84 -8.51 27.34
N VAL A 57 11.87 -7.88 28.03
CA VAL A 57 10.51 -7.68 27.52
C VAL A 57 10.50 -6.71 26.33
N LYS A 58 11.37 -5.70 26.33
CA LYS A 58 11.50 -4.76 25.21
C LYS A 58 12.04 -5.46 23.96
N GLU A 59 13.00 -6.36 24.12
CA GLU A 59 13.57 -7.12 23.00
C GLU A 59 12.54 -8.05 22.36
N GLN A 60 11.75 -8.75 23.19
CA GLN A 60 10.65 -9.58 22.71
C GLN A 60 9.59 -8.74 21.97
N ASN A 61 9.15 -7.63 22.56
CA ASN A 61 8.17 -6.74 21.93
C ASN A 61 8.68 -6.13 20.64
N ALA A 62 9.97 -5.74 20.57
CA ALA A 62 10.59 -5.23 19.34
C ALA A 62 10.62 -6.28 18.23
N THR A 63 10.85 -7.55 18.58
CA THR A 63 10.81 -8.66 17.63
C THR A 63 9.40 -8.86 17.07
N ILE A 64 8.39 -8.89 17.94
CA ILE A 64 6.98 -9.01 17.53
C ILE A 64 6.57 -7.81 16.68
N GLN A 65 6.95 -6.60 17.07
CA GLN A 65 6.69 -5.37 16.31
C GLN A 65 7.29 -5.46 14.91
N GLY A 66 8.54 -5.93 14.78
CA GLY A 66 9.20 -6.15 13.48
C GLY A 66 8.42 -7.13 12.60
N VAL A 67 7.95 -8.24 13.16
CA VAL A 67 7.11 -9.21 12.45
C VAL A 67 5.79 -8.58 12.00
N VAL A 68 5.11 -7.81 12.87
CA VAL A 68 3.87 -7.11 12.53
C VAL A 68 4.09 -6.12 11.38
N VAL A 69 5.21 -5.40 11.37
CA VAL A 69 5.55 -4.49 10.27
C VAL A 69 5.86 -5.27 8.98
N ALA A 70 6.58 -6.39 9.08
CA ALA A 70 6.95 -7.23 7.94
C ALA A 70 5.74 -7.90 7.26
N THR A 71 4.64 -8.16 7.99
CA THR A 71 3.43 -8.78 7.40
C THR A 71 2.82 -7.99 6.25
N PHE A 72 3.01 -6.66 6.23
CA PHE A 72 2.62 -5.82 5.10
C PHE A 72 3.43 -6.16 3.84
N VAL A 73 4.76 -6.30 3.98
CA VAL A 73 5.66 -6.64 2.87
C VAL A 73 5.40 -8.05 2.36
N LEU A 74 5.15 -9.00 3.27
CA LEU A 74 4.72 -10.35 2.91
C LEU A 74 3.40 -10.35 2.13
N GLY A 75 2.41 -9.56 2.59
CA GLY A 75 1.16 -9.36 1.86
C GLY A 75 1.40 -8.79 0.46
N ALA A 76 2.27 -7.78 0.35
CA ALA A 76 2.62 -7.15 -0.93
C ALA A 76 3.30 -8.12 -1.90
N LEU A 77 4.19 -8.99 -1.41
CA LEU A 77 4.80 -10.06 -2.20
C LEU A 77 3.73 -10.98 -2.80
N VAL A 78 2.80 -11.46 -1.96
CA VAL A 78 1.71 -12.35 -2.39
C VAL A 78 0.79 -11.64 -3.39
N GLY A 79 0.45 -10.38 -3.13
CA GLY A 79 -0.37 -9.55 -4.03
C GLY A 79 0.28 -9.33 -5.39
N ALA A 80 1.58 -9.04 -5.42
CA ALA A 80 2.35 -8.85 -6.65
C ALA A 80 2.42 -10.14 -7.48
N LEU A 81 2.63 -11.30 -6.83
CA LEU A 81 2.63 -12.59 -7.51
C LEU A 81 1.23 -12.93 -8.07
N ALA A 82 0.17 -12.69 -7.29
CA ALA A 82 -1.20 -12.90 -7.74
C ALA A 82 -1.57 -11.97 -8.91
N CYS A 83 -1.05 -10.75 -8.92
CA CYS A 83 -1.24 -9.76 -9.98
C CYS A 83 -0.77 -10.27 -11.34
N MET A 84 0.28 -11.10 -11.39
CA MET A 84 0.79 -11.65 -12.65
C MET A 84 -0.24 -12.51 -13.38
N LYS A 85 -1.05 -13.28 -12.62
CA LYS A 85 -2.11 -14.13 -13.16
C LYS A 85 -3.43 -13.36 -13.38
N ILE A 86 -3.80 -12.51 -12.42
CA ILE A 86 -5.05 -11.73 -12.48
C ILE A 86 -4.97 -10.65 -13.55
N GLY A 87 -3.84 -9.95 -13.65
CA GLY A 87 -3.63 -8.84 -14.57
C GLY A 87 -3.74 -9.24 -16.05
N ASN A 88 -3.34 -10.46 -16.39
CA ASN A 88 -3.46 -10.99 -17.74
C ASN A 88 -4.90 -11.35 -18.14
N ASN A 89 -5.74 -11.77 -17.17
CA ASN A 89 -7.09 -12.23 -17.48
C ASN A 89 -8.15 -11.12 -17.36
N LEU A 90 -7.99 -10.20 -16.41
CA LEU A 90 -8.98 -9.13 -16.14
C LEU A 90 -8.67 -7.79 -16.83
N GLY A 91 -7.46 -7.62 -17.35
CA GLY A 91 -6.96 -6.35 -17.87
C GLY A 91 -6.58 -5.36 -16.76
N ARG A 92 -5.90 -4.28 -17.17
CA ARG A 92 -5.16 -3.41 -16.24
C ARG A 92 -6.08 -2.55 -15.38
N ARG A 93 -7.09 -1.90 -15.98
CA ARG A 93 -8.04 -1.04 -15.23
C ARG A 93 -8.81 -1.79 -14.16
N ARG A 94 -9.33 -2.98 -14.45
CA ARG A 94 -10.08 -3.79 -13.47
C ARG A 94 -9.17 -4.28 -12.35
N THR A 95 -7.93 -4.59 -12.66
CA THR A 95 -6.92 -5.00 -11.66
C THR A 95 -6.58 -3.86 -10.70
N ILE A 96 -6.48 -2.61 -11.19
CA ILE A 96 -6.31 -1.41 -10.34
C ILE A 96 -7.51 -1.24 -9.40
N PHE A 97 -8.74 -1.35 -9.91
CA PHE A 97 -9.94 -1.28 -9.06
C PHE A 97 -9.97 -2.38 -7.99
N LEU A 98 -9.62 -3.62 -8.34
CA LEU A 98 -9.53 -4.72 -7.38
C LEU A 98 -8.47 -4.44 -6.29
N GLY A 99 -7.27 -3.99 -6.67
CA GLY A 99 -6.23 -3.60 -5.73
C GLY A 99 -6.69 -2.48 -4.77
N GLY A 100 -7.39 -1.48 -5.30
CA GLY A 100 -8.00 -0.42 -4.48
C GLY A 100 -9.05 -0.93 -3.50
N THR A 101 -9.98 -1.77 -3.96
CA THR A 101 -11.02 -2.35 -3.07
C THR A 101 -10.43 -3.25 -1.98
N CYS A 102 -9.42 -4.06 -2.32
CA CYS A 102 -8.71 -4.90 -1.37
C CYS A 102 -8.03 -4.04 -0.29
N THR A 103 -7.34 -2.96 -0.72
CA THR A 103 -6.70 -2.01 0.19
C THR A 103 -7.70 -1.33 1.11
N LEU A 104 -8.88 -0.93 0.58
CA LEU A 104 -9.96 -0.34 1.37
C LEU A 104 -10.45 -1.29 2.47
N ILE A 105 -10.74 -2.54 2.11
CA ILE A 105 -11.18 -3.57 3.07
C ILE A 105 -10.14 -3.76 4.17
N GLY A 106 -8.87 -3.93 3.80
CA GLY A 106 -7.79 -4.07 4.78
C GLY A 106 -7.66 -2.85 5.70
N LYS A 107 -7.85 -1.63 5.17
CA LYS A 107 -7.80 -0.39 5.96
C LYS A 107 -8.93 -0.33 6.98
N VAL A 108 -10.15 -0.72 6.60
CA VAL A 108 -11.29 -0.81 7.51
C VAL A 108 -10.97 -1.79 8.64
N LEU A 109 -10.46 -2.98 8.32
CA LEU A 109 -10.09 -3.99 9.32
C LEU A 109 -9.03 -3.49 10.32
N CYS A 110 -8.01 -2.77 9.83
CA CYS A 110 -7.01 -2.15 10.70
C CYS A 110 -7.61 -1.04 11.57
N SER A 111 -8.47 -0.17 11.01
CA SER A 111 -9.07 0.94 11.74
C SER A 111 -10.02 0.48 12.86
N SER A 112 -10.66 -0.67 12.68
CA SER A 112 -11.58 -1.27 13.66
C SER A 112 -10.93 -2.37 14.48
N SER A 113 -9.59 -2.42 14.56
CA SER A 113 -8.88 -3.51 15.23
C SER A 113 -8.84 -3.32 16.75
N PHE A 114 -9.33 -4.33 17.49
CA PHE A 114 -9.29 -4.39 18.95
C PHE A 114 -8.19 -5.31 19.48
N GLY A 115 -7.48 -5.98 18.57
CA GLY A 115 -6.45 -6.96 18.91
C GLY A 115 -5.42 -7.12 17.80
N LEU A 116 -4.23 -7.54 18.21
CA LEU A 116 -3.04 -7.60 17.36
C LEU A 116 -3.23 -8.56 16.16
N ALA A 117 -3.91 -9.69 16.36
CA ALA A 117 -4.19 -10.65 15.29
C ALA A 117 -5.04 -10.04 14.16
N GLN A 118 -6.10 -9.31 14.50
CA GLN A 118 -6.94 -8.61 13.51
C GLN A 118 -6.14 -7.53 12.78
N PHE A 119 -5.27 -6.81 13.51
CA PHE A 119 -4.39 -5.82 12.90
C PHE A 119 -3.40 -6.45 11.90
N ILE A 120 -2.79 -7.60 12.22
CA ILE A 120 -1.93 -8.34 11.29
C ILE A 120 -2.70 -8.74 10.03
N VAL A 121 -3.89 -9.33 10.18
CA VAL A 121 -4.71 -9.74 9.03
C VAL A 121 -5.04 -8.54 8.14
N GLY A 122 -5.46 -7.42 8.75
CA GLY A 122 -5.68 -6.18 8.03
C GLY A 122 -4.42 -5.72 7.28
N ARG A 123 -3.25 -5.73 7.92
CA ARG A 123 -1.96 -5.34 7.31
C ARG A 123 -1.59 -6.22 6.12
N THR A 124 -1.80 -7.53 6.20
CA THR A 124 -1.55 -8.46 5.10
C THR A 124 -2.48 -8.18 3.91
N ILE A 125 -3.76 -7.89 4.16
CA ILE A 125 -4.74 -7.55 3.10
C ILE A 125 -4.39 -6.22 2.44
N ILE A 126 -4.07 -5.18 3.23
CA ILE A 126 -3.57 -3.89 2.70
C ILE A 126 -2.33 -4.15 1.85
N GLY A 127 -1.37 -4.92 2.36
CA GLY A 127 -0.16 -5.31 1.64
C GLY A 127 -0.49 -5.93 0.29
N ALA A 128 -1.38 -6.91 0.24
CA ALA A 128 -1.79 -7.57 -1.01
C ALA A 128 -2.41 -6.59 -2.01
N GLY A 129 -3.32 -5.72 -1.57
CA GLY A 129 -3.93 -4.70 -2.43
C GLY A 129 -2.89 -3.71 -2.97
N ILE A 130 -1.99 -3.25 -2.12
CA ILE A 130 -0.90 -2.34 -2.48
C ILE A 130 0.10 -3.02 -3.44
N GLY A 131 0.44 -4.29 -3.24
CA GLY A 131 1.32 -5.05 -4.13
C GLY A 131 0.75 -5.21 -5.54
N ILE A 132 -0.58 -5.39 -5.66
CA ILE A 132 -1.27 -5.39 -6.95
C ILE A 132 -1.19 -4.01 -7.62
N LEU A 133 -1.43 -2.94 -6.86
CA LEU A 133 -1.36 -1.56 -7.35
C LEU A 133 0.04 -1.19 -7.83
N SER A 134 1.07 -1.46 -7.02
CA SER A 134 2.46 -1.14 -7.36
C SER A 134 2.98 -1.89 -8.59
N ALA A 135 2.47 -3.10 -8.85
CA ALA A 135 2.81 -3.86 -10.05
C ALA A 135 2.02 -3.41 -11.31
N THR A 136 0.76 -3.01 -11.15
CA THR A 136 -0.14 -2.73 -12.29
C THR A 136 -0.08 -1.28 -12.75
N VAL A 137 0.00 -0.31 -11.83
CA VAL A 137 -0.15 1.12 -12.14
C VAL A 137 0.95 1.63 -13.08
N PRO A 138 2.25 1.37 -12.84
CA PRO A 138 3.32 1.81 -13.74
C PRO A 138 3.20 1.19 -15.13
N VAL A 139 2.82 -0.09 -15.20
CA VAL A 139 2.63 -0.81 -16.47
C VAL A 139 1.48 -0.20 -17.25
N TRP A 140 0.34 0.04 -16.59
CA TRP A 140 -0.81 0.68 -17.20
C TRP A 140 -0.50 2.10 -17.70
N GLN A 141 0.27 2.87 -16.93
CA GLN A 141 0.73 4.20 -17.30
C GLN A 141 1.68 4.16 -18.49
N ALA A 142 2.61 3.19 -18.54
CA ALA A 142 3.52 3.00 -19.66
C ALA A 142 2.77 2.60 -20.95
N GLU A 143 1.73 1.75 -20.85
CA GLU A 143 0.83 1.39 -21.96
C GLU A 143 0.04 2.61 -22.48
N CYS A 144 -0.37 3.53 -21.59
CA CYS A 144 -1.10 4.75 -21.95
C CYS A 144 -0.19 5.90 -22.43
N SER A 145 1.13 5.79 -22.26
CA SER A 145 2.07 6.88 -22.50
C SER A 145 2.74 6.79 -23.88
N SER A 146 2.89 7.95 -24.52
CA SER A 146 3.71 8.10 -25.73
C SER A 146 5.16 7.68 -25.47
N THR A 147 5.79 7.00 -26.43
CA THR A 147 7.12 6.39 -26.34
C THR A 147 8.21 7.32 -25.83
N ALA A 148 8.14 8.62 -26.16
CA ALA A 148 9.11 9.63 -25.74
C ALA A 148 9.03 10.02 -24.25
N ASN A 149 7.88 9.83 -23.58
CA ASN A 149 7.65 10.32 -22.22
C ASN A 149 7.59 9.22 -21.15
N ARG A 150 7.76 7.95 -21.53
CA ARG A 150 7.63 6.79 -20.61
C ARG A 150 8.57 6.88 -19.40
N GLY A 151 9.83 7.27 -19.62
CA GLY A 151 10.81 7.40 -18.53
C GLY A 151 10.46 8.50 -17.53
N LYS A 152 9.95 9.65 -18.01
CA LYS A 152 9.55 10.76 -17.14
C LYS A 152 8.38 10.39 -16.23
N HIS A 153 7.45 9.60 -16.75
CA HIS A 153 6.29 9.14 -15.99
C HIS A 153 6.67 8.16 -14.87
N VAL A 154 7.58 7.21 -15.12
CA VAL A 154 8.07 6.27 -14.09
C VAL A 154 8.82 6.99 -12.97
N VAL A 155 9.63 8.01 -13.30
CA VAL A 155 10.31 8.82 -12.27
C VAL A 155 9.29 9.58 -11.40
N LEU A 156 8.20 10.04 -12.00
CA LEU A 156 7.14 10.73 -11.28
C LEU A 156 6.39 9.80 -10.32
N ASP A 157 6.24 8.53 -10.65
CA ASP A 157 5.62 7.53 -9.76
C ASP A 157 6.43 7.41 -8.45
N GLY A 158 7.76 7.41 -8.56
CA GLY A 158 8.66 7.41 -7.40
C GLY A 158 8.58 8.67 -6.54
N LEU A 159 8.30 9.83 -7.14
CA LEU A 159 8.10 11.09 -6.41
C LEU A 159 6.88 11.03 -5.47
N PHE A 160 5.83 10.30 -5.86
CA PHE A 160 4.63 10.16 -5.04
C PHE A 160 4.76 9.12 -3.93
N ILE A 161 5.84 8.32 -3.93
CA ILE A 161 6.21 7.47 -2.80
C ILE A 161 6.92 8.36 -1.76
N CYS A 162 6.12 9.12 -1.03
CA CYS A 162 6.56 9.88 0.14
C CYS A 162 5.82 9.40 1.39
#